data_AF-A0A966LHX4-F1
#
_entry.id   AF-A0A966LHX4-F1
#
_cell.length_a   1.000
_cell.length_b   1.000
_cell.length_c   1.000
_cell.angle_alpha   90.00
_cell.angle_beta   90.00
_cell.angle_gamma   90.00
#
_symmetry.space_group_name_H-M   'P 1'
#
loop_
_entity.id
_entity.type
_entity.pdbx_description
1 polymer ?
#
loop_
_entity_poly.entity_id
_entity_poly.type
_entity_poly.pdbx_seq_one_letter_code
_entity_poly.pdbx_strand_id
1 'polypeptide(L)' 'METHEEKRCPRCQQPFICRMGDIAHCQCSNVALSAETSDLLKKTFTDCLCQSCLIELPLVIKNGQERDA' A
#
# COMPACT_ATOMS: atom_id res chain seq x y z
N MET A 1 -10.83 14.90 -16.55
CA MET A 1 -10.69 15.40 -15.17
C MET A 1 -9.93 14.35 -14.41
N GLU A 2 -8.65 14.58 -14.18
CA GLU A 2 -7.84 13.67 -13.37
C GLU A 2 -8.19 13.93 -11.91
N THR A 3 -8.96 13.03 -11.30
CA THR A 3 -9.32 13.13 -9.89
C THR A 3 -8.14 12.71 -9.05
N HIS A 4 -7.30 13.68 -8.70
CA HIS A 4 -6.27 13.54 -7.69
C HIS A 4 -6.89 13.86 -6.33
N GLU A 5 -6.80 12.90 -5.40
CA GLU A 5 -7.29 13.06 -4.04
C GLU A 5 -6.11 13.03 -3.09
N GLU A 6 -5.93 14.10 -2.32
CA GLU A 6 -5.05 14.08 -1.16
C GLU A 6 -5.69 13.23 -0.07
N LYS A 7 -5.09 12.08 0.21
CA LYS A 7 -5.52 11.14 1.25
C LYS A 7 -4.46 11.06 2.35
N ARG A 8 -4.86 10.55 3.52
CA ARG A 8 -3.92 10.18 4.59
C ARG A 8 -3.77 8.67 4.62
N CYS A 9 -2.53 8.21 4.66
CA CYS A 9 -2.23 6.79 4.73
C CYS A 9 -2.73 6.24 6.08
N PRO A 10 -3.64 5.25 6.13
CA PRO A 10 -4.17 4.71 7.39
C PRO A 10 -3.13 3.98 8.24
N ARG A 11 -1.94 3.66 7.68
CA ARG A 11 -0.83 3.04 8.41
C ARG A 11 0.07 4.05 9.13
N CYS A 12 0.53 5.09 8.42
CA CYS A 12 1.53 6.03 8.95
C CYS A 12 0.98 7.46 9.15
N GLN A 13 -0.28 7.69 8.80
CA GLN A 13 -0.98 8.98 8.87
C GLN A 13 -0.36 10.11 8.02
N GLN A 14 0.62 9.79 7.18
CA GLN A 14 1.24 10.74 6.26
C GLN A 14 0.28 11.08 5.10
N PRO A 15 0.21 12.36 4.70
CA PRO A 15 -0.53 12.75 3.51
C PRO A 15 0.16 12.18 2.26
N PHE A 16 -0.63 11.72 1.29
CA PHE A 16 -0.16 11.25 -0.01
C PHE A 16 -1.19 11.55 -1.10
N ILE A 17 -0.74 11.57 -2.35
CA ILE A 17 -1.61 11.76 -3.50
C ILE A 17 -2.09 10.41 -3.99
N CYS A 18 -3.38 10.16 -3.84
CA CYS A 18 -4.06 9.03 -4.45
C CYS A 18 -4.60 9.45 -5.82
N ARG A 19 -4.23 8.71 -6.86
CA ARG A 19 -4.75 8.88 -8.22
C ARG A 19 -5.58 7.66 -8.60
N MET A 20 -6.58 7.30 -7.79
CA MET A 20 -7.37 6.09 -8.06
C MET A 20 -8.06 6.13 -9.43
N GLY A 21 -8.50 7.32 -9.87
CA GLY A 21 -9.07 7.53 -11.21
C GLY A 21 -8.06 7.43 -12.36
N ASP A 22 -6.76 7.43 -12.04
CA ASP A 22 -5.66 7.23 -13.00
C ASP A 22 -4.59 6.35 -12.34
N ILE A 23 -4.94 5.07 -12.17
CA ILE A 23 -4.12 4.11 -11.45
C ILE A 23 -2.72 3.99 -12.06
N ALA A 24 -2.56 4.21 -13.38
CA ALA A 24 -1.26 4.16 -14.04
C ALA A 24 -0.27 5.18 -13.43
N HIS A 25 -0.75 6.36 -13.04
CA HIS A 25 0.07 7.43 -12.44
C HIS A 25 -0.05 7.50 -10.91
N CYS A 26 -0.74 6.57 -10.26
CA CYS A 26 -0.84 6.55 -8.80
C CYS A 26 0.50 6.14 -8.16
N GLN A 27 0.85 6.72 -7.02
CA GLN A 27 2.11 6.37 -6.32
C GLN A 27 2.20 4.88 -5.96
N CYS A 28 1.06 4.19 -5.82
CA CYS A 28 1.02 2.76 -5.53
C CYS A 28 1.31 1.87 -6.75
N SER A 29 1.11 2.34 -7.99
CA SER A 29 1.28 1.50 -9.19
C SER A 29 2.75 1.19 -9.48
N ASN A 30 3.65 2.05 -9.01
CA ASN A 30 5.08 1.88 -9.16
C ASN A 30 5.71 0.94 -8.11
N VAL A 31 4.90 0.33 -7.23
CA VAL A 31 5.37 -0.61 -6.21
C VAL A 31 5.04 -2.03 -6.62
N ALA A 32 6.07 -2.86 -6.78
CA ALA A 32 5.91 -4.29 -7.00
C ALA A 32 5.57 -4.99 -5.67
N LEU A 33 4.36 -5.52 -5.57
CA LEU A 33 3.88 -6.28 -4.41
C LEU A 33 3.84 -7.77 -4.75
N SER A 34 4.23 -8.63 -3.81
CA SER A 34 4.03 -10.07 -3.95
C SER A 34 2.53 -10.42 -3.83
N ALA A 35 2.16 -11.61 -4.29
CA ALA A 35 0.78 -12.11 -4.13
C ALA A 35 0.37 -12.15 -2.65
N GLU A 36 1.24 -12.67 -1.77
CA GLU A 36 1.02 -12.70 -0.32
C GLU A 36 0.81 -11.31 0.27
N THR A 37 1.66 -10.34 -0.11
CA THR A 37 1.52 -8.95 0.34
C THR A 37 0.20 -8.34 -0.14
N SER A 38 -0.17 -8.60 -1.39
CA SER A 38 -1.41 -8.08 -1.97
C SER A 38 -2.66 -8.66 -1.30
N ASP A 39 -2.66 -9.95 -0.97
CA ASP A 39 -3.77 -10.59 -0.25
C ASP A 39 -3.87 -10.10 1.19
N LEU A 40 -2.73 -9.89 1.88
CA LEU A 40 -2.73 -9.27 3.19
C LEU A 40 -3.30 -7.85 3.14
N LEU A 41 -2.88 -7.05 2.16
CA LEU A 41 -3.39 -5.69 1.99
C LEU A 41 -4.90 -5.66 1.85
N LYS A 42 -5.48 -6.53 1.01
CA LYS A 42 -6.92 -6.65 0.82
C LYS A 42 -7.68 -7.05 2.10
N LYS A 43 -7.05 -7.80 3.00
CA LYS A 43 -7.64 -8.25 4.27
C LYS A 43 -7.50 -7.22 5.39
N THR A 44 -6.40 -6.46 5.39
CA THR A 44 -6.02 -5.57 6.50
C THR A 44 -6.41 -4.12 6.26
N PHE A 45 -6.37 -3.65 5.01
CA PHE A 45 -6.59 -2.25 4.67
C PHE A 45 -7.73 -2.10 3.65
N THR A 46 -8.69 -1.25 3.97
CA THR A 46 -9.85 -0.95 3.10
C THR A 46 -9.65 0.30 2.23
N ASP A 47 -8.51 0.99 2.36
CA ASP A 47 -8.17 2.19 1.60
C ASP A 47 -6.70 2.15 1.13
N CYS A 48 -6.34 3.09 0.27
CA CYS A 48 -5.01 3.19 -0.31
C CYS A 48 -3.94 3.52 0.75
N LEU A 49 -2.77 2.87 0.61
CA LEU A 49 -1.57 3.19 1.38
C LEU A 49 -0.62 4.06 0.55
N CYS A 50 0.20 4.85 1.23
CA CYS A 50 1.29 5.57 0.57
C CYS A 50 2.39 4.63 0.07
N GLN A 51 3.18 5.08 -0.90
CA GLN A 51 4.27 4.32 -1.50
C GLN A 51 5.28 3.80 -0.46
N SER A 52 5.66 4.63 0.52
CA SER A 52 6.60 4.23 1.58
C SER A 52 6.10 3.03 2.38
N CYS A 53 4.83 3.07 2.81
CA CYS A 53 4.23 1.95 3.53
C CYS A 53 4.13 0.69 2.68
N LEU A 54 3.80 0.83 1.39
CA LEU A 54 3.73 -0.31 0.46
C LEU A 54 5.10 -0.97 0.26
N ILE A 55 6.19 -0.19 0.23
CA ILE A 55 7.57 -0.70 0.11
C ILE A 55 8.03 -1.39 1.41
N GLU A 56 7.60 -0.89 2.58
CA GLU A 56 7.96 -1.48 3.87
C GLU A 56 7.16 -2.74 4.23
N LEU A 57 5.95 -2.90 3.68
CA LEU A 57 5.06 -4.03 3.98
C LEU A 57 5.71 -5.40 3.74
N PRO A 58 6.35 -5.66 2.59
CA PRO A 58 7.06 -6.93 2.35
C PRO A 58 8.13 -7.25 3.40
N LEU A 59 8.78 -6.24 3.99
CA LEU A 59 9.79 -6.43 5.04
C LEU A 59 9.14 -6.92 6.34
N VAL A 60 7.97 -6.36 6.68
CA VAL A 60 7.21 -6.77 7.87
C VAL A 60 6.70 -8.20 7.73
N ILE A 61 6.25 -8.60 6.53
CA ILE A 61 5.74 -9.96 6.27
C ILE A 61 6.86 -10.99 6.44
N LYS A 62 8.04 -10.75 5.84
CA LYS A 62 9.19 -11.65 5.96
C LYS A 62 9.62 -11.86 7.42
N ASN A 63 9.58 -10.81 8.22
CA ASN A 63 9.96 -10.87 9.64
C ASN A 63 8.89 -11.49 10.55
N GLY A 64 7.64 -11.61 10.06
CA GLY A 64 6.51 -12.15 10.82
C GLY A 64 6.27 -13.66 10.63
N GLN A 65 6.88 -14.26 9.60
CA GLN A 65 6.69 -15.67 9.22
C GLN A 65 7.60 -16.67 9.96
N GLU A 66 8.43 -16.23 10.91
CA GLU A 66 9.34 -17.08 11.72
C GLU A 66 8.81 -17.39 13.14
N ARG A 67 7.48 -17.38 13.36
CA ARG A 67 6.86 -17.67 14.67
C ARG A 67 5.81 -18.80 14.66
N ASP A 68 5.84 -19.66 13.65
CA ASP A 68 5.00 -20.86 13.56
C ASP A 68 5.83 -22.08 13.11
N ALA A 69 6.97 -22.31 13.75
CA ALA A 69 7.72 -23.57 13.69
C ALA A 69 8.25 -23.95 15.07
#